data_AF-A0A662ZTW3-F1
#
_entry.id   AF-A0A662ZTW3-F1
#
_cell.length_a   1.000
_cell.length_b   1.000
_cell.length_c   1.000
_cell.angle_alpha   90.00
_cell.angle_beta   90.00
_cell.angle_gamma   90.00
#
_symmetry.space_group_name_H-M   'P 1'
#
loop_
_entity.id
_entity.type
_entity.pdbx_description
1 polymer ?
#
loop_
_entity_poly.entity_id
_entity_poly.type
_entity_poly.pdbx_seq_one_letter_code
_entity_poly.pdbx_strand_id
1 'polypeptide(L)'
;MENHMENNFREIQKILDSCIAHDYKTKVDALFLKREYLTQAQLKDYLRQEIFRVTENIVAIQQKYRVVRNIVLDMDIPDFLWESGYFEDLNSDERKKYIGFRCSDFDMDAYLHEPSCYDGRLPYLSIIVSLVVLSKYLRYLQEQESNYHTDAVAIQEQVLPKEKEESADTNPTKIVGKSNPFKSTLKANEIKLLTDCVNEANMFTTTVSAKILTDFFNCKLNGVLKVNNTRLLAYLMMQLGCYNYIVYEWQSVIANNKLILGKIKGEPLTRTDLSSATDQAKNIYPKGYEIIDKYIKQLKKG
;
A
#
# COMPACT_ATOMS: atom_id res chain seq x y z
N MET A 1 -36.66 19.60 15.48
CA MET A 1 -35.94 20.14 14.30
C MET A 1 -34.74 19.27 13.96
N GLU A 2 -33.92 18.89 14.95
CA GLU A 2 -32.77 17.98 14.79
C GLU A 2 -33.11 16.67 14.08
N ASN A 3 -34.13 15.92 14.57
CA ASN A 3 -34.58 14.67 13.93
C ASN A 3 -35.03 14.82 12.46
N HIS A 4 -35.55 15.99 12.05
CA HIS A 4 -35.96 16.20 10.66
C HIS A 4 -34.74 16.44 9.76
N MET A 5 -33.75 17.19 10.24
CA MET A 5 -32.51 17.44 9.50
C MET A 5 -31.72 16.15 9.32
N GLU A 6 -31.54 15.40 10.41
CA GLU A 6 -30.90 14.10 10.41
C GLU A 6 -31.59 13.13 9.43
N ASN A 7 -32.91 12.99 9.53
CA ASN A 7 -33.66 12.12 8.60
C ASN A 7 -33.45 12.53 7.14
N ASN A 8 -33.42 13.84 6.83
CA ASN A 8 -33.21 14.27 5.46
C ASN A 8 -31.80 13.94 4.95
N PHE A 9 -30.78 14.11 5.79
CA PHE A 9 -29.41 13.72 5.45
C PHE A 9 -29.28 12.21 5.22
N ARG A 10 -29.95 11.38 6.03
CA ARG A 10 -29.99 9.92 5.82
C ARG A 10 -30.69 9.54 4.51
N GLU A 11 -31.76 10.22 4.11
CA GLU A 11 -32.37 9.98 2.79
C GLU A 11 -31.47 10.44 1.63
N ILE A 12 -30.76 11.56 1.79
CA ILE A 12 -29.76 12.02 0.81
C ILE A 12 -28.58 11.06 0.73
N GLN A 13 -28.17 10.45 1.84
CA GLN A 13 -27.14 9.41 1.85
C GLN A 13 -27.55 8.22 0.95
N LYS A 14 -28.81 7.78 0.97
CA LYS A 14 -29.27 6.68 0.10
C LYS A 14 -29.15 7.03 -1.38
N ILE A 15 -29.43 8.28 -1.74
CA ILE A 15 -29.21 8.79 -3.11
C ILE A 15 -27.72 8.75 -3.44
N LEU A 16 -26.88 9.27 -2.55
CA LEU A 16 -25.44 9.28 -2.71
C LEU A 16 -24.88 7.85 -2.89
N ASP A 17 -25.30 6.91 -2.05
CA ASP A 17 -24.88 5.51 -2.10
C ASP A 17 -25.30 4.84 -3.42
N SER A 18 -26.49 5.16 -3.94
CA SER A 18 -26.96 4.67 -5.23
C SER A 18 -26.09 5.19 -6.39
N CYS A 19 -25.71 6.47 -6.35
CA CYS A 19 -24.78 7.07 -7.31
C CYS A 19 -23.39 6.41 -7.22
N ILE A 20 -22.85 6.28 -6.01
CA ILE A 20 -21.55 5.65 -5.76
C ILE A 20 -21.55 4.21 -6.26
N ALA A 21 -22.59 3.43 -5.97
CA ALA A 21 -22.69 2.04 -6.38
C ALA A 21 -22.69 1.90 -7.90
N HIS A 22 -23.47 2.74 -8.60
CA HIS A 22 -23.50 2.77 -10.06
C HIS A 22 -22.15 3.14 -10.67
N ASP A 23 -21.55 4.24 -10.23
CA ASP A 23 -20.33 4.78 -10.82
C ASP A 23 -19.11 3.89 -10.52
N TYR A 24 -19.04 3.35 -9.30
CA TYR A 24 -18.02 2.37 -8.94
C TYR A 24 -18.14 1.11 -9.80
N LYS A 25 -19.37 0.57 -9.94
CA LYS A 25 -19.60 -0.59 -10.80
C LYS A 25 -19.18 -0.32 -12.24
N THR A 26 -19.53 0.84 -12.79
CA THR A 26 -19.13 1.25 -14.15
C THR A 26 -17.61 1.25 -14.32
N LYS A 27 -16.85 1.74 -13.33
CA LYS A 27 -15.37 1.71 -13.36
C LYS A 27 -14.81 0.28 -13.31
N VAL A 28 -15.39 -0.58 -12.48
CA VAL A 28 -14.99 -1.99 -12.36
C VAL A 28 -15.31 -2.75 -13.64
N ASP A 29 -16.52 -2.63 -14.17
CA ASP A 29 -16.96 -3.28 -15.40
C ASP A 29 -16.12 -2.83 -16.61
N ALA A 30 -15.77 -1.54 -16.69
CA ALA A 30 -14.88 -1.03 -17.72
C ALA A 30 -13.46 -1.61 -17.63
N LEU A 31 -12.95 -1.85 -16.42
CA LEU A 31 -11.68 -2.55 -16.24
C LEU A 31 -11.80 -4.02 -16.61
N PHE A 32 -12.86 -4.69 -16.16
CA PHE A 32 -13.14 -6.09 -16.52
C PHE A 32 -13.14 -6.29 -18.03
N LEU A 33 -13.87 -5.45 -18.77
CA LEU A 33 -13.92 -5.50 -20.24
C LEU A 33 -12.54 -5.27 -20.87
N LYS A 34 -11.73 -4.35 -20.35
CA LYS A 34 -10.35 -4.15 -20.83
C LYS A 34 -9.48 -5.40 -20.67
N ARG A 35 -9.74 -6.26 -19.67
CA ARG A 35 -8.99 -7.52 -19.49
C ARG A 35 -9.21 -8.51 -20.64
N GLU A 36 -10.36 -8.45 -21.30
CA GLU A 36 -10.65 -9.32 -22.44
C GLU A 36 -9.82 -8.97 -23.68
N TYR A 37 -9.36 -7.72 -23.78
CA TYR A 37 -8.63 -7.21 -24.95
C TYR A 37 -7.14 -6.98 -24.73
N LEU A 38 -6.68 -6.89 -23.48
CA LEU A 38 -5.29 -6.62 -23.13
C LEU A 38 -4.53 -7.89 -22.78
N THR A 39 -3.26 -7.97 -23.23
CA THR A 39 -2.34 -9.01 -22.72
C THR A 39 -2.01 -8.77 -21.24
N GLN A 40 -1.54 -9.79 -20.54
CA GLN A 40 -1.19 -9.68 -19.12
C GLN A 40 -0.13 -8.59 -18.84
N ALA A 41 0.85 -8.41 -19.74
CA ALA A 41 1.85 -7.35 -19.63
C ALA A 41 1.24 -5.95 -19.82
N GLN A 42 0.41 -5.77 -20.86
CA GLN A 42 -0.29 -4.51 -21.12
C GLN A 42 -1.26 -4.16 -19.98
N LEU A 43 -1.94 -5.16 -19.42
CA LEU A 43 -2.87 -4.98 -18.31
C LEU A 43 -2.15 -4.56 -17.03
N LYS A 44 -0.97 -5.13 -16.75
CA LYS A 44 -0.13 -4.72 -15.61
C LYS A 44 0.32 -3.25 -15.74
N ASP A 45 0.77 -2.85 -16.93
CA ASP A 45 1.16 -1.46 -17.18
C ASP A 45 -0.05 -0.52 -17.12
N TYR A 46 -1.20 -0.93 -17.66
CA TYR A 46 -2.46 -0.20 -17.55
C TYR A 46 -2.85 0.02 -16.07
N LEU A 47 -2.80 -1.02 -15.24
CA LEU A 47 -3.16 -0.91 -13.82
C LEU A 47 -2.28 0.13 -13.09
N ARG A 48 -0.97 0.12 -13.34
CA ARG A 48 -0.04 1.12 -12.77
C ARG A 48 -0.36 2.55 -13.20
N GLN A 49 -0.59 2.75 -14.49
CA GLN A 49 -0.96 4.05 -15.04
C GLN A 49 -2.31 4.53 -14.49
N GLU A 50 -3.28 3.60 -14.35
CA GLU A 50 -4.59 3.91 -13.82
C GLU A 50 -4.55 4.25 -12.33
N ILE A 51 -3.75 3.54 -11.53
CA ILE A 51 -3.49 3.87 -10.11
C ILE A 51 -2.93 5.29 -10.00
N PHE A 52 -1.93 5.64 -10.81
CA PHE A 52 -1.36 7.00 -10.81
C PHE A 52 -2.41 8.05 -11.19
N ARG A 53 -3.15 7.81 -12.28
CA ARG A 53 -4.21 8.72 -12.76
C ARG A 53 -5.30 8.95 -11.72
N VAL A 54 -5.79 7.87 -11.09
CA VAL A 54 -6.82 7.94 -10.05
C VAL A 54 -6.30 8.69 -8.82
N THR A 55 -5.05 8.43 -8.41
CA THR A 55 -4.40 9.13 -7.29
C THR A 55 -4.31 10.63 -7.56
N GLU A 56 -3.86 11.04 -8.75
CA GLU A 56 -3.78 12.46 -9.14
C GLU A 56 -5.15 13.14 -9.12
N ASN A 57 -6.21 12.46 -9.60
CA ASN A 57 -7.57 12.99 -9.54
C ASN A 57 -8.07 13.18 -8.10
N ILE A 58 -7.80 12.23 -7.20
CA ILE A 58 -8.16 12.34 -5.78
C ILE A 58 -7.44 13.55 -5.16
N VAL A 59 -6.13 13.68 -5.40
CA VAL A 59 -5.32 14.80 -4.90
C VAL A 59 -5.86 16.13 -5.42
N ALA A 60 -6.18 16.22 -6.71
CA ALA A 60 -6.73 17.42 -7.32
C ALA A 60 -8.08 17.83 -6.69
N ILE A 61 -8.98 16.87 -6.44
CA ILE A 61 -10.25 17.12 -5.75
C ILE A 61 -9.98 17.63 -4.32
N GLN A 62 -9.12 16.95 -3.56
CA GLN A 62 -8.83 17.32 -2.17
C GLN A 62 -8.13 18.68 -2.04
N GLN A 63 -7.31 19.07 -3.02
CA GLN A 63 -6.68 20.39 -3.06
C GLN A 63 -7.67 21.50 -3.42
N LYS A 64 -8.62 21.22 -4.32
CA LYS A 64 -9.59 22.21 -4.80
C LYS A 64 -10.75 22.42 -3.83
N TYR A 65 -11.24 21.36 -3.21
CA TYR A 65 -12.46 21.37 -2.39
C TYR A 65 -12.13 21.00 -0.94
N ARG A 66 -11.83 22.02 -0.12
CA ARG A 66 -11.45 21.82 1.29
C ARG A 66 -12.54 21.09 2.10
N VAL A 67 -13.81 21.35 1.78
CA VAL A 67 -15.00 20.80 2.46
C VAL A 67 -15.12 19.28 2.34
N VAL A 68 -14.54 18.66 1.31
CA VAL A 68 -14.60 17.20 1.10
C VAL A 68 -13.32 16.48 1.55
N ARG A 69 -12.37 17.18 2.18
CA ARG A 69 -11.06 16.62 2.52
C ARG A 69 -11.16 15.43 3.48
N ASN A 70 -12.06 15.51 4.45
CA ASN A 70 -12.23 14.48 5.48
C ASN A 70 -13.06 13.28 4.99
N ILE A 71 -13.82 13.43 3.90
CA ILE A 71 -14.67 12.36 3.34
C ILE A 71 -13.89 11.07 3.06
N VAL A 72 -12.63 11.13 2.63
CA VAL A 72 -11.81 9.92 2.38
C VAL A 72 -11.54 9.12 3.67
N LEU A 73 -11.49 9.80 4.82
CA LEU A 73 -11.34 9.17 6.13
C LEU A 73 -12.67 8.61 6.64
N ASP A 74 -13.78 9.26 6.27
CA ASP A 74 -15.11 9.01 6.82
C ASP A 74 -16.01 8.16 5.91
N MET A 75 -15.63 7.90 4.65
CA MET A 75 -16.46 7.20 3.65
C MET A 75 -16.83 5.75 3.99
N ASP A 76 -16.19 5.16 5.01
CA ASP A 76 -16.50 3.83 5.53
C ASP A 76 -17.45 3.88 6.76
N ILE A 77 -17.81 5.08 7.23
CA ILE A 77 -18.80 5.33 8.29
C ILE A 77 -20.21 5.30 7.67
N PRO A 78 -21.18 4.55 8.24
CA PRO A 78 -22.57 4.60 7.82
C PRO A 78 -23.13 6.02 7.93
N ASP A 79 -23.92 6.48 6.96
CA ASP A 79 -24.52 7.82 6.98
C ASP A 79 -23.49 8.95 7.20
N PHE A 80 -22.28 8.82 6.65
CA PHE A 80 -21.19 9.75 6.88
C PHE A 80 -21.52 11.21 6.54
N LEU A 81 -22.49 11.51 5.67
CA LEU A 81 -22.90 12.90 5.46
C LEU A 81 -23.41 13.57 6.75
N TRP A 82 -23.98 12.79 7.68
CA TRP A 82 -24.46 13.24 8.99
C TRP A 82 -23.55 12.81 10.14
N GLU A 83 -23.04 11.57 10.12
CA GLU A 83 -22.25 10.99 11.22
C GLU A 83 -20.79 11.47 11.23
N SER A 84 -20.33 12.11 10.15
CA SER A 84 -19.01 12.73 10.08
C SER A 84 -19.08 14.25 10.25
N GLY A 85 -17.91 14.91 10.26
CA GLY A 85 -17.82 16.38 10.31
C GLY A 85 -18.29 17.10 9.04
N TYR A 86 -18.82 16.41 8.03
CA TYR A 86 -19.21 17.03 6.75
C TYR A 86 -20.29 18.10 6.93
N PHE A 87 -21.32 17.83 7.75
CA PHE A 87 -22.37 18.81 8.00
C PHE A 87 -21.81 20.11 8.62
N GLU A 88 -20.87 19.97 9.56
CA GLU A 88 -20.17 21.07 10.22
C GLU A 88 -19.28 21.86 9.26
N ASP A 89 -18.71 21.20 8.25
CA ASP A 89 -17.85 21.83 7.25
C ASP A 89 -18.65 22.66 6.22
N LEU A 90 -19.95 22.42 6.07
CA LEU A 90 -20.85 23.22 5.21
C LEU A 90 -21.14 24.61 5.79
N ASN A 91 -21.25 25.60 4.90
CA ASN A 91 -21.70 26.93 5.28
C ASN A 91 -23.24 27.00 5.45
N SER A 92 -23.75 28.12 5.97
CA SER A 92 -25.18 28.26 6.27
C SER A 92 -26.10 28.13 5.05
N ASP A 93 -25.69 28.61 3.87
CA ASP A 93 -26.48 28.48 2.63
C ASP A 93 -26.49 27.03 2.15
N GLU A 94 -25.33 26.39 2.16
CA GLU A 94 -25.19 24.98 1.77
C GLU A 94 -26.00 24.05 2.66
N ARG A 95 -25.97 24.24 3.98
CA ARG A 95 -26.80 23.46 4.92
C ARG A 95 -28.29 23.63 4.63
N LYS A 96 -28.75 24.84 4.34
CA LYS A 96 -30.16 25.10 3.98
C LYS A 96 -30.56 24.35 2.71
N LYS A 97 -29.67 24.25 1.73
CA LYS A 97 -29.91 23.47 0.50
C LYS A 97 -30.08 21.98 0.80
N TYR A 98 -29.19 21.39 1.61
CA TYR A 98 -29.34 20.00 2.06
C TYR A 98 -30.63 19.77 2.86
N ILE A 99 -30.99 20.68 3.78
CA ILE A 99 -32.22 20.54 4.60
C ILE A 99 -33.48 20.71 3.74
N GLY A 100 -33.43 21.58 2.73
CA GLY A 100 -34.56 21.89 1.86
C GLY A 100 -34.70 20.97 0.64
N PHE A 101 -33.71 20.12 0.38
CA PHE A 101 -33.74 19.22 -0.76
C PHE A 101 -34.79 18.13 -0.56
N ARG A 102 -35.68 17.97 -1.56
CA ARG A 102 -36.66 16.90 -1.59
C ARG A 102 -36.07 15.72 -2.33
N CYS A 103 -35.86 14.61 -1.63
CA CYS A 103 -35.29 13.40 -2.23
C CYS A 103 -36.13 12.82 -3.39
N SER A 104 -37.44 13.11 -3.42
CA SER A 104 -38.32 12.78 -4.55
C SER A 104 -37.97 13.51 -5.86
N ASP A 105 -37.26 14.62 -5.77
CA ASP A 105 -36.87 15.43 -6.94
C ASP A 105 -35.54 14.95 -7.55
N PHE A 106 -34.95 13.88 -6.98
CA PHE A 106 -33.78 13.23 -7.53
C PHE A 106 -34.17 12.22 -8.60
N ASP A 107 -33.68 12.48 -9.80
CA ASP A 107 -33.76 11.62 -10.97
C ASP A 107 -32.35 11.08 -11.28
N MET A 108 -32.21 9.75 -11.21
CA MET A 108 -30.97 9.05 -11.48
C MET A 108 -30.55 9.18 -12.95
N ASP A 109 -31.48 9.17 -13.90
CA ASP A 109 -31.14 9.27 -15.34
C ASP A 109 -30.59 10.66 -15.67
N ALA A 110 -31.16 11.70 -15.08
CA ALA A 110 -30.64 13.07 -15.18
C ALA A 110 -29.22 13.19 -14.58
N TYR A 111 -28.99 12.54 -13.43
CA TYR A 111 -27.66 12.47 -12.82
C TYR A 111 -26.65 11.75 -13.73
N LEU A 112 -27.03 10.61 -14.32
CA LEU A 112 -26.14 9.85 -15.20
C LEU A 112 -25.79 10.60 -16.49
N HIS A 113 -26.71 11.44 -16.99
CA HIS A 113 -26.44 12.31 -18.14
C HIS A 113 -25.49 13.46 -17.80
N GLU A 114 -25.72 14.14 -16.68
CA GLU A 114 -24.90 15.25 -16.20
C GLU A 114 -24.72 15.17 -14.68
N PRO A 115 -23.63 14.57 -14.17
CA PRO A 115 -23.45 14.35 -12.73
C PRO A 115 -23.47 15.63 -11.88
N SER A 116 -23.08 16.78 -12.45
CA SER A 116 -23.10 18.09 -11.78
C SER A 116 -24.47 18.76 -11.73
N CYS A 117 -25.52 18.22 -12.37
CA CYS A 117 -26.83 18.88 -12.45
C CYS A 117 -27.49 19.10 -11.08
N TYR A 118 -27.10 18.34 -10.06
CA TYR A 118 -27.57 18.50 -8.70
C TYR A 118 -26.68 19.39 -7.82
N ASP A 119 -25.46 19.75 -8.21
CA ASP A 119 -24.52 20.50 -7.35
C ASP A 119 -25.07 21.87 -6.91
N GLY A 120 -25.99 22.45 -7.68
CA GLY A 120 -26.68 23.69 -7.28
C GLY A 120 -27.67 23.52 -6.12
N ARG A 121 -28.28 22.32 -5.98
CA ARG A 121 -29.29 21.96 -4.99
C ARG A 121 -28.76 21.06 -3.86
N LEU A 122 -27.73 20.28 -4.14
CA LEU A 122 -26.96 19.44 -3.23
C LEU A 122 -25.48 19.78 -3.44
N PRO A 123 -24.97 20.82 -2.76
CA PRO A 123 -23.59 21.27 -2.91
C PRO A 123 -22.58 20.11 -2.86
N TYR A 124 -21.70 20.04 -3.86
CA TYR A 124 -20.63 19.05 -3.96
C TYR A 124 -21.07 17.60 -4.15
N LEU A 125 -22.34 17.30 -4.45
CA LEU A 125 -22.81 15.91 -4.65
C LEU A 125 -21.93 15.17 -5.66
N SER A 126 -21.73 15.73 -6.86
CA SER A 126 -20.94 15.10 -7.91
C SER A 126 -19.48 14.88 -7.49
N ILE A 127 -18.93 15.83 -6.71
CA ILE A 127 -17.57 15.80 -6.21
C ILE A 127 -17.40 14.72 -5.14
N ILE A 128 -18.36 14.59 -4.23
CA ILE A 128 -18.35 13.57 -3.18
C ILE A 128 -18.47 12.18 -3.80
N VAL A 129 -19.41 11.98 -4.73
CA VAL A 129 -19.53 10.71 -5.45
C VAL A 129 -18.22 10.38 -6.15
N SER A 130 -17.65 11.33 -6.91
CA SER A 130 -16.38 11.15 -7.60
C SER A 130 -15.25 10.76 -6.64
N LEU A 131 -15.12 11.48 -5.52
CA LEU A 131 -14.06 11.23 -4.54
C LEU A 131 -14.18 9.84 -3.89
N VAL A 132 -15.40 9.45 -3.48
CA VAL A 132 -15.63 8.14 -2.86
C VAL A 132 -15.43 7.02 -3.87
N VAL A 133 -15.96 7.16 -5.10
CA VAL A 133 -15.80 6.19 -6.18
C VAL A 133 -14.32 6.01 -6.52
N LEU A 134 -13.59 7.10 -6.72
CA LEU A 134 -12.15 7.05 -7.02
C LEU A 134 -11.37 6.41 -5.87
N SER A 135 -11.70 6.72 -4.61
CA SER A 135 -11.03 6.15 -3.44
C SER A 135 -11.27 4.64 -3.32
N LYS A 136 -12.52 4.19 -3.49
CA LYS A 136 -12.86 2.75 -3.52
C LYS A 136 -12.19 2.05 -4.71
N TYR A 137 -12.23 2.67 -5.88
CA TYR A 137 -11.62 2.13 -7.08
C TYR A 137 -10.10 2.06 -6.98
N LEU A 138 -9.45 3.02 -6.33
CA LEU A 138 -8.02 2.97 -6.05
C LEU A 138 -7.65 1.76 -5.19
N ARG A 139 -8.39 1.52 -4.09
CA ARG A 139 -8.20 0.32 -3.24
C ARG A 139 -8.35 -0.96 -4.08
N TYR A 140 -9.38 -1.02 -4.92
CA TYR A 140 -9.59 -2.15 -5.84
C TYR A 140 -8.42 -2.33 -6.83
N LEU A 141 -7.96 -1.27 -7.50
CA LEU A 141 -6.85 -1.34 -8.44
C LEU A 141 -5.56 -1.83 -7.77
N GLN A 142 -5.26 -1.36 -6.56
CA GLN A 142 -4.09 -1.76 -5.79
C GLN A 142 -4.15 -3.25 -5.41
N GLU A 143 -5.33 -3.76 -5.03
CA GLU A 143 -5.56 -5.18 -4.80
C GLU A 143 -5.34 -6.00 -6.08
N GLN A 144 -5.87 -5.53 -7.22
CA GLN A 144 -5.69 -6.21 -8.51
C GLN A 144 -4.22 -6.22 -8.95
N GLU A 145 -3.48 -5.11 -8.79
CA GLU A 145 -2.05 -5.07 -9.09
C GLU A 145 -1.27 -6.05 -8.20
N SER A 146 -1.64 -6.15 -6.91
CA SER A 146 -1.06 -7.12 -5.97
C SER A 146 -1.31 -8.58 -6.42
N ASN A 147 -2.49 -8.90 -6.96
CA ASN A 147 -2.81 -10.25 -7.42
C ASN A 147 -1.97 -10.70 -8.63
N TYR A 148 -1.61 -9.78 -9.55
CA TYR A 148 -0.68 -10.11 -10.65
C TYR A 148 0.74 -10.42 -10.17
N HIS A 149 1.14 -9.95 -8.99
CA HIS A 149 2.39 -10.37 -8.37
C HIS A 149 2.32 -11.81 -7.81
N THR A 150 1.13 -12.31 -7.47
CA THR A 150 0.91 -13.69 -7.01
C THR A 150 0.82 -14.68 -8.18
N ASP A 151 0.12 -14.33 -9.27
CA ASP A 151 -0.03 -15.21 -10.45
C ASP A 151 1.27 -15.42 -11.23
N ALA A 152 2.13 -14.40 -11.31
CA ALA A 152 3.46 -14.55 -11.91
C ALA A 152 4.37 -15.50 -11.10
N VAL A 153 4.16 -15.60 -9.78
CA VAL A 153 4.86 -16.54 -8.90
C VAL A 153 4.29 -17.95 -9.05
N ALA A 154 2.96 -18.09 -9.17
CA ALA A 154 2.32 -19.39 -9.43
C ALA A 154 2.67 -19.97 -10.81
N ILE A 155 2.75 -19.14 -11.86
CA ILE A 155 3.18 -19.57 -13.20
C ILE A 155 4.68 -19.93 -13.21
N GLN A 156 5.53 -19.25 -12.43
CA GLN A 156 6.94 -19.65 -12.26
C GLN A 156 7.08 -20.95 -11.44
N GLU A 157 6.23 -21.21 -10.45
CA GLU A 157 6.19 -22.48 -9.72
C GLU A 157 5.70 -23.65 -10.59
N GLN A 158 4.82 -23.41 -11.57
CA GLN A 158 4.30 -24.46 -12.47
C GLN A 158 5.19 -24.76 -13.69
N VAL A 159 6.11 -23.87 -14.07
CA VAL A 159 7.01 -24.05 -15.23
C VAL A 159 8.36 -24.69 -14.85
N LEU A 160 8.64 -24.91 -13.55
CA LEU A 160 9.75 -25.78 -13.17
C LEU A 160 9.36 -27.26 -13.38
N PRO A 161 10.22 -28.08 -14.03
CA PRO A 161 9.98 -29.52 -14.12
C PRO A 161 9.81 -30.09 -12.71
N LYS A 162 8.77 -30.90 -12.51
CA LYS A 162 8.63 -31.78 -11.34
C LYS A 162 9.87 -32.67 -11.26
N GLU A 163 10.88 -32.23 -10.51
CA GLU A 163 11.92 -33.13 -10.04
C GLU A 163 11.26 -34.09 -9.06
N LYS A 164 11.38 -35.37 -9.39
CA LYS A 164 10.91 -36.49 -8.58
C LYS A 164 11.47 -36.34 -7.17
N GLU A 165 10.58 -36.53 -6.20
CA GLU A 165 10.96 -36.86 -4.84
C GLU A 165 11.90 -38.07 -4.88
N GLU A 166 13.16 -37.85 -4.53
CA GLU A 166 14.03 -38.91 -4.06
C GLU A 166 14.74 -38.43 -2.80
N SER A 167 14.36 -39.11 -1.72
CA SER A 167 14.96 -39.06 -0.40
C SER A 167 16.46 -39.37 -0.44
N ALA A 168 17.29 -38.56 0.21
CA ALA A 168 18.20 -38.97 1.29
C ALA A 168 19.35 -37.95 1.48
N ASP A 169 19.39 -37.43 2.71
CA ASP A 169 20.55 -37.34 3.61
C ASP A 169 21.93 -36.80 3.14
N THR A 170 22.53 -36.08 4.08
CA THR A 170 23.94 -35.71 4.27
C THR A 170 24.52 -34.45 3.59
N ASN A 171 24.67 -33.43 4.44
CA ASN A 171 25.67 -32.35 4.48
C ASN A 171 25.68 -31.26 3.39
N PRO A 172 25.76 -29.97 3.79
CA PRO A 172 25.74 -28.86 2.84
C PRO A 172 27.08 -28.76 2.12
N THR A 173 27.10 -29.16 0.86
CA THR A 173 28.22 -28.87 -0.03
C THR A 173 28.19 -27.38 -0.37
N LYS A 174 29.25 -26.66 0.04
CA LYS A 174 29.54 -25.28 -0.38
C LYS A 174 29.56 -25.21 -1.91
N ILE A 175 28.58 -24.54 -2.51
CA ILE A 175 28.69 -24.03 -3.88
C ILE A 175 29.27 -22.62 -3.79
N VAL A 176 30.53 -22.49 -4.21
CA VAL A 176 31.24 -21.22 -4.28
C VAL A 176 30.97 -20.58 -5.65
N GLY A 177 30.37 -19.39 -5.66
CA GLY A 177 30.54 -18.40 -6.74
C GLY A 177 29.29 -17.98 -7.52
N LYS A 178 28.95 -16.69 -7.40
CA LYS A 178 28.15 -15.84 -8.30
C LYS A 178 26.63 -15.99 -8.33
N SER A 179 25.97 -15.92 -7.19
CA SER A 179 24.84 -14.99 -7.12
C SER A 179 24.92 -14.23 -5.82
N ASN A 180 25.05 -12.90 -5.89
CA ASN A 180 24.69 -12.04 -4.76
C ASN A 180 23.16 -11.91 -4.84
N PRO A 181 22.39 -12.65 -4.04
CA PRO A 181 20.94 -12.68 -4.19
C PRO A 181 20.30 -11.33 -3.83
N PHE A 182 20.95 -10.53 -2.99
CA PHE A 182 20.53 -9.14 -2.72
C PHE A 182 20.83 -8.18 -3.86
N LYS A 183 21.68 -8.54 -4.83
CA LYS A 183 22.26 -7.66 -5.86
C LYS A 183 22.67 -6.29 -5.29
N SER A 184 23.27 -6.32 -4.09
CA SER A 184 23.58 -5.09 -3.36
C SER A 184 24.54 -4.21 -4.15
N THR A 185 24.19 -2.92 -4.28
CA THR A 185 25.02 -1.89 -4.93
C THR A 185 25.81 -1.04 -3.94
N LEU A 186 25.72 -1.37 -2.64
CA LEU A 186 26.32 -0.62 -1.55
C LEU A 186 27.86 -0.65 -1.60
N LYS A 187 28.48 0.52 -1.61
CA LYS A 187 29.93 0.76 -1.52
C LYS A 187 30.40 0.64 -0.07
N ALA A 188 31.70 0.51 0.13
CA ALA A 188 32.31 0.36 1.46
C ALA A 188 31.94 1.48 2.45
N ASN A 189 31.88 2.73 1.98
CA ASN A 189 31.52 3.88 2.82
C ASN A 189 30.02 3.84 3.23
N GLU A 190 29.15 3.42 2.32
CA GLU A 190 27.71 3.25 2.57
C GLU A 190 27.44 2.09 3.53
N ILE A 191 28.18 0.98 3.40
CA ILE A 191 28.14 -0.13 4.36
C ILE A 191 28.58 0.33 5.74
N LYS A 192 29.64 1.14 5.85
CA LYS A 192 30.08 1.69 7.14
C LYS A 192 28.97 2.54 7.77
N LEU A 193 28.35 3.42 6.99
CA LEU A 193 27.26 4.27 7.44
C LEU A 193 26.02 3.46 7.86
N LEU A 194 25.68 2.40 7.13
CA LEU A 194 24.62 1.46 7.53
C LEU A 194 24.98 0.65 8.77
N THR A 195 26.26 0.34 8.96
CA THR A 195 26.73 -0.35 10.18
C THR A 195 26.48 0.50 11.41
N ASP A 196 26.78 1.80 11.31
CA ASP A 196 26.50 2.75 12.39
C ASP A 196 24.98 2.86 12.62
N CYS A 197 24.19 2.91 11.54
CA CYS A 197 22.72 2.92 11.62
C CYS A 197 22.14 1.73 12.37
N VAL A 198 22.51 0.49 12.02
CA VAL A 198 21.92 -0.72 12.63
C VAL A 198 22.30 -0.88 14.11
N ASN A 199 23.48 -0.39 14.49
CA ASN A 199 23.97 -0.39 15.86
C ASN A 199 23.31 0.73 16.70
N GLU A 200 23.24 1.97 16.19
CA GLU A 200 22.56 3.09 16.87
C GLU A 200 21.07 2.78 17.10
N ALA A 201 20.43 2.14 16.11
CA ALA A 201 19.04 1.72 16.21
C ALA A 201 18.80 0.48 17.10
N ASN A 202 19.85 -0.14 17.64
CA ASN A 202 19.78 -1.41 18.39
C ASN A 202 18.96 -2.48 17.65
N MET A 203 19.15 -2.59 16.34
CA MET A 203 18.34 -3.44 15.46
C MET A 203 18.55 -4.93 15.73
N PHE A 204 19.79 -5.31 16.03
CA PHE A 204 20.18 -6.68 16.35
C PHE A 204 20.52 -6.82 17.83
N THR A 205 20.48 -8.05 18.35
CA THR A 205 20.82 -8.32 19.75
C THR A 205 22.32 -8.23 20.02
N THR A 206 23.14 -8.13 18.99
CA THR A 206 24.61 -8.01 19.07
C THR A 206 25.07 -6.86 18.18
N THR A 207 26.18 -6.23 18.56
CA THR A 207 26.82 -5.22 17.72
C THR A 207 27.30 -5.85 16.41
N VAL A 208 26.96 -5.21 15.29
CA VAL A 208 27.31 -5.64 13.94
C VAL A 208 28.53 -4.84 13.47
N SER A 209 29.52 -5.53 12.90
CA SER A 209 30.66 -4.87 12.25
C SER A 209 30.40 -4.67 10.75
N ALA A 210 31.13 -3.76 10.11
CA ALA A 210 31.00 -3.51 8.68
C ALA A 210 31.29 -4.76 7.83
N LYS A 211 32.16 -5.64 8.31
CA LYS A 211 32.42 -6.94 7.68
C LYS A 211 31.19 -7.85 7.77
N ILE A 212 30.58 -7.97 8.95
CA ILE A 212 29.36 -8.77 9.14
C ILE A 212 28.24 -8.26 8.24
N LEU A 213 28.06 -6.94 8.14
CA LEU A 213 27.02 -6.36 7.30
C LEU A 213 27.31 -6.53 5.80
N THR A 214 28.58 -6.42 5.39
CA THR A 214 29.02 -6.74 4.02
C THR A 214 28.73 -8.20 3.68
N ASP A 215 29.08 -9.12 4.59
CA ASP A 215 28.87 -10.56 4.40
C ASP A 215 27.37 -10.90 4.40
N PHE A 216 26.56 -10.19 5.18
CA PHE A 216 25.09 -10.28 5.16
C PHE A 216 24.53 -9.91 3.78
N PHE A 217 24.88 -8.74 3.24
CA PHE A 217 24.40 -8.29 1.92
C PHE A 217 24.99 -9.08 0.75
N ASN A 218 26.06 -9.85 0.97
CA ASN A 218 26.60 -10.77 -0.02
C ASN A 218 26.11 -12.22 0.14
N CYS A 219 25.23 -12.48 1.12
CA CYS A 219 24.82 -13.83 1.53
C CYS A 219 26.00 -14.78 1.82
N LYS A 220 27.09 -14.24 2.39
CA LYS A 220 28.29 -14.98 2.80
C LYS A 220 28.48 -15.01 4.32
N LEU A 221 27.47 -14.56 5.07
CA LEU A 221 27.55 -14.49 6.52
C LEU A 221 27.70 -15.90 7.10
N ASN A 222 28.79 -16.13 7.82
CA ASN A 222 29.02 -17.37 8.55
C ASN A 222 28.33 -17.28 9.92
N GLY A 223 27.01 -17.49 9.91
CA GLY A 223 26.14 -17.37 11.07
C GLY A 223 24.83 -16.65 10.74
N VAL A 224 23.99 -16.45 11.77
CA VAL A 224 22.67 -15.84 11.61
C VAL A 224 22.54 -14.66 12.57
N LEU A 225 22.02 -13.53 12.10
CA LEU A 225 21.78 -12.37 12.94
C LEU A 225 20.46 -12.52 13.69
N LYS A 226 20.42 -12.21 14.98
CA LYS A 226 19.17 -12.20 15.75
C LYS A 226 18.63 -10.78 15.84
N VAL A 227 17.42 -10.57 15.32
CA VAL A 227 16.79 -9.24 15.32
C VAL A 227 16.11 -8.96 16.67
N ASN A 228 16.24 -7.74 17.17
CA ASN A 228 15.54 -7.28 18.37
C ASN A 228 14.13 -6.75 18.03
N ASN A 229 14.00 -6.06 16.88
CA ASN A 229 12.74 -5.53 16.37
C ASN A 229 12.57 -5.85 14.87
N THR A 230 11.76 -6.86 14.56
CA THR A 230 11.49 -7.31 13.18
C THR A 230 10.87 -6.22 12.31
N ARG A 231 10.00 -5.36 12.87
CA ARG A 231 9.39 -4.24 12.12
C ARG A 231 10.40 -3.17 11.74
N LEU A 232 11.36 -2.91 12.62
CA LEU A 232 12.41 -1.92 12.36
C LEU A 232 13.39 -2.39 11.29
N LEU A 233 13.76 -3.67 11.32
CA LEU A 233 14.51 -4.33 10.25
C LEU A 233 13.76 -4.28 8.92
N ALA A 234 12.47 -4.64 8.93
CA ALA A 234 11.64 -4.62 7.72
C ALA A 234 11.57 -3.21 7.12
N TYR A 235 11.44 -2.19 7.97
CA TYR A 235 11.47 -0.79 7.54
C TYR A 235 12.80 -0.40 6.88
N LEU A 236 13.96 -0.76 7.46
CA LEU A 236 15.27 -0.50 6.84
C LEU A 236 15.40 -1.18 5.47
N MET A 237 15.09 -2.47 5.40
CA MET A 237 15.21 -3.23 4.16
C MET A 237 14.25 -2.73 3.08
N MET A 238 13.05 -2.32 3.47
CA MET A 238 12.09 -1.64 2.59
C MET A 238 12.68 -0.33 2.04
N GLN A 239 13.25 0.53 2.88
CA GLN A 239 13.89 1.77 2.42
C GLN A 239 15.05 1.50 1.46
N LEU A 240 15.92 0.55 1.78
CA LEU A 240 17.04 0.18 0.90
C LEU A 240 16.56 -0.38 -0.45
N GLY A 241 15.49 -1.18 -0.45
CA GLY A 241 14.84 -1.66 -1.67
C GLY A 241 14.22 -0.54 -2.49
N CYS A 242 13.51 0.40 -1.85
CA CYS A 242 12.90 1.56 -2.51
C CYS A 242 13.93 2.48 -3.20
N TYR A 243 15.16 2.55 -2.69
CA TYR A 243 16.26 3.30 -3.30
C TYR A 243 17.19 2.44 -4.17
N ASN A 244 16.81 1.20 -4.50
CA ASN A 244 17.57 0.28 -5.35
C ASN A 244 18.98 -0.04 -4.84
N TYR A 245 19.21 0.05 -3.53
CA TYR A 245 20.46 -0.44 -2.91
C TYR A 245 20.51 -1.95 -2.81
N ILE A 246 19.34 -2.61 -2.77
CA ILE A 246 19.15 -4.06 -2.77
C ILE A 246 17.95 -4.41 -3.67
N VAL A 247 17.80 -5.69 -4.02
CA VAL A 247 16.62 -6.20 -4.74
C VAL A 247 15.32 -5.94 -3.98
N TYR A 248 14.24 -5.76 -4.74
CA TYR A 248 12.91 -5.59 -4.18
C TYR A 248 12.44 -6.83 -3.38
N GLU A 249 12.82 -8.03 -3.83
CA GLU A 249 12.48 -9.32 -3.22
C GLU A 249 13.38 -9.70 -2.03
N TRP A 250 13.94 -8.71 -1.33
CA TRP A 250 14.86 -8.92 -0.20
C TRP A 250 14.29 -9.83 0.89
N GLN A 251 12.96 -9.88 1.06
CA GLN A 251 12.28 -10.76 2.01
C GLN A 251 12.52 -12.24 1.69
N SER A 252 12.42 -12.60 0.41
CA SER A 252 12.71 -13.96 -0.08
C SER A 252 14.20 -14.28 0.07
N VAL A 253 15.07 -13.29 -0.14
CA VAL A 253 16.52 -13.48 0.05
C VAL A 253 16.84 -13.82 1.50
N ILE A 254 16.28 -13.09 2.47
CA ILE A 254 16.49 -13.35 3.90
C ILE A 254 15.93 -14.72 4.29
N ALA A 255 14.71 -15.04 3.86
CA ALA A 255 14.04 -16.28 4.22
C ALA A 255 14.74 -17.51 3.63
N ASN A 256 15.06 -17.49 2.34
CA ASN A 256 15.69 -18.62 1.65
C ASN A 256 17.11 -18.90 2.18
N ASN A 257 17.86 -17.85 2.51
CA ASN A 257 19.21 -17.98 3.07
C ASN A 257 19.21 -18.07 4.61
N LYS A 258 18.04 -18.05 5.26
CA LYS A 258 17.86 -18.12 6.73
C LYS A 258 18.77 -17.15 7.48
N LEU A 259 18.91 -15.92 6.98
CA LEU A 259 19.92 -14.95 7.45
C LEU A 259 19.59 -14.28 8.77
N ILE A 260 18.31 -14.31 9.20
CA ILE A 260 17.85 -13.60 10.40
C ILE A 260 16.97 -14.48 11.26
N LEU A 261 17.25 -14.53 12.56
CA LEU A 261 16.41 -15.16 13.58
C LEU A 261 15.48 -14.15 14.25
N GLY A 262 14.25 -14.57 14.50
CA GLY A 262 13.30 -13.82 15.33
C GLY A 262 13.69 -13.78 16.81
N LYS A 263 13.23 -12.75 17.53
CA LYS A 263 13.54 -12.56 18.95
C LYS A 263 13.01 -13.69 19.84
N ILE A 264 11.76 -14.11 19.60
CA ILE A 264 10.96 -14.96 20.50
C ILE A 264 11.22 -16.45 20.28
N LYS A 265 11.30 -16.90 19.02
CA LYS A 265 11.33 -18.35 18.69
C LYS A 265 12.70 -18.91 18.38
N GLY A 266 13.73 -18.07 18.17
CA GLY A 266 15.05 -18.56 17.71
C GLY A 266 15.02 -19.23 16.34
N GLU A 267 13.87 -19.24 15.67
CA GLU A 267 13.67 -19.73 14.31
C GLU A 267 14.01 -18.63 13.29
N PRO A 268 14.50 -19.01 12.10
CA PRO A 268 14.67 -18.07 11.00
C PRO A 268 13.35 -17.41 10.63
N LEU A 269 13.40 -16.10 10.36
CA LEU A 269 12.23 -15.36 9.90
C LEU A 269 11.78 -15.88 8.53
N THR A 270 10.50 -16.22 8.43
CA THR A 270 9.89 -16.63 7.17
C THR A 270 9.61 -15.42 6.28
N ARG A 271 9.36 -15.66 4.99
CA ARG A 271 8.90 -14.62 4.07
C ARG A 271 7.60 -13.96 4.59
N THR A 272 6.70 -14.75 5.18
CA THR A 272 5.45 -14.27 5.77
C THR A 272 5.68 -13.37 6.98
N ASP A 273 6.63 -13.71 7.85
CA ASP A 273 7.00 -12.87 9.01
C ASP A 273 7.53 -11.50 8.55
N LEU A 274 8.39 -11.51 7.52
CA LEU A 274 8.97 -10.30 6.95
C LEU A 274 7.93 -9.47 6.20
N SER A 275 7.03 -10.10 5.44
CA SER A 275 5.92 -9.42 4.76
C SER A 275 4.99 -8.74 5.76
N SER A 276 4.52 -9.49 6.77
CA SER A 276 3.67 -8.95 7.82
C SER A 276 4.34 -7.78 8.56
N ALA A 277 5.62 -7.90 8.88
CA ALA A 277 6.38 -6.82 9.52
C ALA A 277 6.52 -5.57 8.62
N THR A 278 6.64 -5.78 7.30
CA THR A 278 6.72 -4.70 6.31
C THR A 278 5.39 -3.97 6.19
N ASP A 279 4.27 -4.68 6.09
CA ASP A 279 2.94 -4.07 5.98
C ASP A 279 2.54 -3.33 7.26
N GLN A 280 2.89 -3.88 8.43
CA GLN A 280 2.73 -3.16 9.70
C GLN A 280 3.58 -1.89 9.78
N ALA A 281 4.79 -1.91 9.22
CA ALA A 281 5.67 -0.74 9.20
C ALA A 281 5.21 0.36 8.24
N LYS A 282 4.43 0.02 7.19
CA LYS A 282 3.79 1.00 6.28
C LYS A 282 2.65 1.77 6.95
N ASN A 283 1.85 1.07 7.76
CA ASN A 283 0.68 1.66 8.42
C ASN A 283 1.06 2.43 9.69
N ILE A 284 2.06 1.93 10.45
CA ILE A 284 2.52 2.54 11.70
C ILE A 284 4.04 2.46 11.75
N TYR A 285 4.70 3.62 11.78
CA TYR A 285 6.15 3.70 11.87
C TYR A 285 6.70 2.97 13.11
N PRO A 286 7.72 2.10 12.95
CA PRO A 286 8.29 1.38 14.08
C PRO A 286 9.14 2.31 14.96
N LYS A 287 9.11 2.09 16.29
CA LYS A 287 9.98 2.83 17.23
C LYS A 287 11.45 2.74 16.81
N GLY A 288 12.11 3.88 16.62
CA GLY A 288 13.49 3.99 16.14
C GLY A 288 13.64 4.22 14.63
N TYR A 289 12.53 4.38 13.89
CA TYR A 289 12.55 4.69 12.45
C TYR A 289 13.26 6.02 12.14
N GLU A 290 13.26 6.97 13.07
CA GLU A 290 13.87 8.29 12.91
C GLU A 290 15.39 8.17 12.71
N ILE A 291 16.01 7.18 13.37
CA ILE A 291 17.43 6.87 13.20
C ILE A 291 17.66 6.36 11.78
N ILE A 292 16.83 5.43 11.30
CA ILE A 292 16.92 4.92 9.92
C ILE A 292 16.78 6.07 8.92
N ASP A 293 15.76 6.92 9.06
CA ASP A 293 15.52 8.05 8.15
C ASP A 293 16.72 9.03 8.11
N LYS A 294 17.34 9.31 9.27
CA LYS A 294 18.56 10.13 9.37
C LYS A 294 19.70 9.54 8.54
N TYR A 295 19.94 8.24 8.63
CA TYR A 295 21.02 7.58 7.91
C TYR A 295 20.70 7.36 6.42
N ILE A 296 19.46 7.01 6.06
CA ILE A 296 19.00 6.93 4.66
C ILE A 296 19.18 8.27 3.95
N LYS A 297 18.88 9.40 4.61
CA LYS A 297 19.13 10.74 4.06
C LYS A 297 20.61 11.02 3.79
N GLN A 298 21.52 10.45 4.58
CA GLN A 298 22.97 10.57 4.36
C GLN A 298 23.45 9.65 3.24
N LEU A 299 22.92 8.42 3.14
CA LEU A 299 23.20 7.53 2.01
C LEU A 299 22.85 8.17 0.66
N LYS A 300 21.74 8.89 0.59
CA LYS A 300 21.33 9.61 -0.63
C LYS A 300 22.28 10.74 -1.06
N LYS A 301 23.14 11.23 -0.16
CA LYS A 301 24.07 12.34 -0.43
C LYS A 301 25.45 11.87 -0.87
N GLY A 302 25.77 10.58 -0.70
CA GLY A 302 27.04 9.95 -1.10
C GLY A 302 26.94 9.23 -2.43
#